data_AF-A0A1G9DFZ8-F1
#
_entry.id   AF-A0A1G9DFZ8-F1
#
_cell.length_a   1.000
_cell.length_b   1.000
_cell.length_c   1.000
_cell.angle_alpha   90.00
_cell.angle_beta   90.00
_cell.angle_gamma   90.00
#
_symmetry.space_group_name_H-M   'P 1'
#
loop_
_entity.id
_entity.type
_entity.pdbx_description
1 polymer ?
#
loop_
_entity_poly.entity_id
_entity_poly.type
_entity_poly.pdbx_seq_one_letter_code
_entity_poly.pdbx_strand_id
1 'polypeptide(L)'
;MLTLLDLNRATLARQHLLIRHKGDMAEVVHRLGGLQAQEPRPPYLGIWARLEGFARDDLHAALHARTLVRATMWRATLHLVTAADFAAFRPVLRPVLAPPRPPTCRPGPAWVASGPS
;
A
#
# COMPACT_ATOMS: atom_id res chain seq x y z
N MET A 1 19.31 -11.53 26.39
CA MET A 1 17.87 -11.18 26.47
C MET A 1 17.71 -9.76 25.95
N LEU A 2 16.81 -9.51 25.00
CA LEU A 2 16.52 -8.16 24.50
C LEU A 2 15.40 -7.54 25.36
N THR A 3 15.57 -6.28 25.76
CA THR A 3 14.55 -5.52 26.49
C THR A 3 13.54 -4.86 25.54
N LEU A 4 12.43 -4.33 26.07
CA LEU A 4 11.49 -3.51 25.29
C LEU A 4 12.16 -2.27 24.71
N LEU A 5 13.09 -1.65 25.44
CA LEU A 5 13.84 -0.50 24.93
C LEU A 5 14.72 -0.91 23.74
N ASP A 6 15.37 -2.08 23.81
CA ASP A 6 16.18 -2.58 22.70
C ASP A 6 15.32 -2.85 21.46
N LEU A 7 14.16 -3.48 21.65
CA LEU A 7 13.20 -3.71 20.56
C LEU A 7 12.67 -2.40 19.96
N ASN A 8 12.39 -1.39 20.79
CA ASN A 8 11.98 -0.07 20.34
C ASN A 8 13.08 0.58 19.49
N ARG A 9 14.33 0.63 19.98
CA ARG A 9 15.45 1.24 19.25
C ARG A 9 15.75 0.50 17.96
N ALA A 10 15.71 -0.83 17.98
CA ALA A 10 15.86 -1.64 16.77
C ALA A 10 14.75 -1.36 15.75
N THR A 11 13.51 -1.16 16.21
CA THR A 11 12.38 -0.83 15.32
C THR A 11 12.52 0.58 14.73
N LEU A 12 12.85 1.59 15.54
CA LEU A 12 13.09 2.95 15.06
C LEU A 12 14.27 3.02 14.09
N ALA A 13 15.33 2.24 14.34
CA ALA A 13 16.48 2.13 13.43
C ALA A 13 16.06 1.53 12.07
N ARG A 14 15.32 0.41 12.06
CA ARG A 14 14.80 -0.21 10.83
C ARG A 14 13.84 0.69 10.06
N GLN A 15 13.20 1.65 10.73
CA GLN A 15 12.27 2.61 10.13
C GLN A 15 12.92 3.95 9.77
N HIS A 16 14.25 4.08 9.88
CA HIS A 16 14.99 5.32 9.60
C HIS A 16 14.54 6.52 10.44
N LEU A 17 14.10 6.27 11.68
CA LEU A 17 13.65 7.31 12.62
C LEU A 17 14.70 7.71 13.65
N LEU A 18 15.79 6.95 13.77
CA LEU A 18 16.96 7.36 14.57
C LEU A 18 17.98 8.14 13.73
N ILE A 19 18.16 7.71 12.48
CA ILE A 19 19.05 8.32 11.51
C ILE A 19 18.29 8.31 10.19
N ARG A 20 18.21 9.48 9.54
CA ARG A 20 17.60 9.60 8.22
C ARG A 20 18.45 8.85 7.19
N HIS A 21 17.78 8.12 6.31
CA HIS A 21 18.39 7.37 5.22
C HIS A 21 19.02 8.31 4.20
N LYS A 22 20.21 7.96 3.73
CA LYS A 22 20.86 8.58 2.57
C LYS A 22 20.79 7.59 1.42
N GLY A 23 19.92 7.85 0.44
CA GLY A 23 19.70 6.92 -0.66
C GLY A 23 18.39 7.16 -1.38
N ASP A 24 17.79 6.09 -1.88
CA ASP A 24 16.56 6.16 -2.66
C ASP A 24 15.31 6.15 -1.74
N MET A 25 14.34 6.97 -2.13
CA MET A 25 13.01 6.98 -1.54
C MET A 25 12.30 5.63 -1.69
N ALA A 26 12.49 4.92 -2.81
CA ALA A 26 11.87 3.62 -3.02
C ALA A 26 12.33 2.60 -1.96
N GLU A 27 13.60 2.65 -1.53
CA GLU A 27 14.11 1.81 -0.46
C GLU A 27 13.41 2.11 0.87
N VAL A 28 13.21 3.38 1.20
CA VAL A 28 12.47 3.79 2.41
C VAL A 28 11.04 3.26 2.36
N VAL A 29 10.34 3.42 1.24
CA VAL A 29 8.96 2.94 1.08
C VAL A 29 8.89 1.41 1.17
N HIS A 30 9.80 0.71 0.51
CA HIS A 30 9.91 -0.75 0.54
C HIS A 30 10.18 -1.27 1.96
N ARG A 31 11.16 -0.67 2.66
CA ARG A 31 11.56 -1.03 4.03
C ARG A 31 10.40 -0.94 5.01
N LEU A 32 9.50 0.03 4.82
CA LEU A 32 8.31 0.23 5.66
C LEU A 32 7.14 -0.69 5.27
N GLY A 33 7.22 -1.35 4.11
CA GLY A 33 6.09 -2.07 3.52
C GLY A 33 4.98 -1.14 3.03
N GLY A 34 5.31 0.11 2.72
CA GLY A 34 4.36 1.13 2.30
C GLY A 34 3.96 2.13 3.37
N LEU A 35 3.43 3.26 2.92
CA LEU A 35 2.96 4.37 3.76
C LEU A 35 1.47 4.60 3.51
N GLN A 36 0.71 4.82 4.59
CA GLN A 36 -0.70 5.21 4.48
C GLN A 36 -0.84 6.50 3.66
N ALA A 37 -1.70 6.44 2.66
CA ALA A 37 -1.89 7.49 1.67
C ALA A 37 -3.38 7.74 1.39
N GLN A 38 -4.25 7.58 2.39
CA GLN A 38 -5.67 7.93 2.26
C GLN A 38 -5.84 9.44 2.03
N GLU A 39 -5.03 10.24 2.73
CA GLU A 39 -4.87 11.67 2.48
C GLU A 39 -3.62 11.95 1.64
N PRO A 40 -3.57 13.07 0.88
CA PRO A 40 -2.41 13.40 0.06
C PRO A 40 -1.14 13.77 0.85
N ARG A 41 -1.27 14.41 2.02
CA ARG A 41 -0.15 14.98 2.78
C ARG A 41 0.69 13.96 3.57
N PRO A 42 0.10 12.97 4.28
CA PRO A 42 0.86 12.08 5.18
C PRO A 42 2.06 11.36 4.55
N PRO A 43 2.00 10.86 3.29
CA PRO A 43 3.16 10.22 2.67
C PRO A 43 4.38 11.14 2.56
N TYR A 44 4.18 12.42 2.23
CA TYR A 44 5.27 13.40 2.12
C TYR A 44 5.97 13.58 3.47
N LEU A 45 5.20 13.76 4.55
CA LEU A 45 5.75 13.90 5.89
C LEU A 45 6.46 12.61 6.35
N GLY A 46 5.87 11.44 6.04
CA GLY A 46 6.44 10.14 6.39
C GLY A 46 7.80 9.88 5.74
N ILE A 47 7.98 10.31 4.49
CA ILE A 47 9.25 10.20 3.76
C ILE A 47 10.22 11.28 4.24
N TRP A 48 9.78 12.53 4.37
CA TRP A 48 10.62 13.64 4.84
C TRP A 48 11.29 13.35 6.18
N ALA A 49 10.55 12.74 7.12
CA ALA A 49 11.08 12.37 8.43
C ALA A 49 12.15 11.26 8.38
N ARG A 50 12.24 10.51 7.28
CA ARG A 50 13.06 9.29 7.14
C ARG A 50 14.16 9.38 6.09
N LEU A 51 14.03 10.26 5.10
CA LEU A 51 14.94 10.38 3.97
C LEU A 51 15.63 11.75 4.01
N GLU A 52 16.95 11.78 3.93
CA GLU A 52 17.74 13.01 3.85
C GLU A 52 17.63 13.62 2.44
N GLY A 53 17.58 14.96 2.35
CA GLY A 53 17.51 15.66 1.07
C GLY A 53 16.16 15.58 0.32
N PHE A 54 15.13 14.95 0.91
CA PHE A 54 13.81 14.82 0.28
C PHE A 54 13.17 16.17 -0.09
N ALA A 55 12.83 16.33 -1.36
CA ALA A 55 11.99 17.39 -1.88
C ALA A 55 10.61 16.84 -2.30
N ARG A 56 9.60 17.72 -2.31
CA ARG A 56 8.23 17.35 -2.69
C ARG A 56 8.16 16.80 -4.12
N ASP A 57 8.92 17.40 -5.03
CA ASP A 57 8.90 17.07 -6.46
C ASP A 57 9.48 15.68 -6.73
N ASP A 58 10.35 15.17 -5.86
CA ASP A 58 10.89 13.81 -5.98
C ASP A 58 9.77 12.76 -5.91
N LEU A 59 8.83 12.92 -4.97
CA LEU A 59 7.70 11.98 -4.86
C LEU A 59 6.74 12.14 -6.04
N HIS A 60 6.57 13.36 -6.54
CA HIS A 60 5.77 13.60 -7.72
C HIS A 60 6.37 12.89 -8.93
N ALA A 61 7.67 13.07 -9.17
CA ALA A 61 8.41 12.40 -10.24
C ALA A 61 8.33 10.87 -10.12
N ALA A 62 8.48 10.31 -8.92
CA ALA A 62 8.38 8.87 -8.69
C ALA A 62 6.98 8.30 -9.00
N LEU A 63 5.92 9.03 -8.64
CA LEU A 63 4.53 8.67 -8.98
C LEU A 63 4.29 8.75 -10.50
N HIS A 64 4.82 9.78 -11.17
CA HIS A 64 4.72 9.93 -12.62
C HIS A 64 5.49 8.84 -13.38
N ALA A 65 6.68 8.49 -12.90
CA ALA A 65 7.50 7.39 -13.44
C ALA A 65 6.94 6.00 -13.07
N ARG A 66 5.92 5.93 -12.20
CA ARG A 66 5.32 4.70 -11.67
C ARG A 66 6.31 3.78 -10.96
N THR A 67 7.39 4.32 -10.41
CA THR A 67 8.29 3.57 -9.52
C THR A 67 7.63 3.41 -8.14
N LEU A 68 6.86 4.41 -7.72
CA LEU A 68 5.91 4.35 -6.62
C LEU A 68 4.48 4.43 -7.15
N VAL A 69 3.55 3.72 -6.49
CA VAL A 69 2.14 3.71 -6.84
C VAL A 69 1.28 3.91 -5.60
N ARG A 70 0.11 4.52 -5.78
CA ARG A 70 -0.95 4.57 -4.77
C ARG A 70 -1.97 3.49 -5.07
N ALA A 71 -2.14 2.55 -4.16
CA ALA A 71 -3.07 1.44 -4.33
C ALA A 71 -3.69 0.97 -3.01
N THR A 72 -4.89 0.41 -3.10
CA THR A 72 -5.52 -0.25 -1.95
C THR A 72 -4.71 -1.49 -1.56
N MET A 73 -4.24 -1.51 -0.32
CA MET A 73 -3.42 -2.61 0.22
C MET A 73 -3.87 -3.00 1.63
N TRP A 74 -3.00 -2.79 2.64
CA TRP A 74 -3.17 -3.33 3.97
C TRP A 74 -4.48 -2.87 4.58
N ARG A 75 -5.26 -3.81 5.12
CA ARG A 75 -6.58 -3.52 5.73
C ARG A 75 -7.52 -2.75 4.77
N ALA A 76 -7.41 -2.99 3.46
CA ALA A 76 -8.23 -2.35 2.42
C ALA A 76 -8.17 -0.81 2.40
N THR A 77 -7.05 -0.21 2.80
CA THR A 77 -6.84 1.25 2.77
C THR A 77 -5.80 1.64 1.71
N LEU A 78 -5.82 2.91 1.28
CA LEU A 78 -4.92 3.41 0.26
C LEU A 78 -3.50 3.60 0.81
N HIS A 79 -2.51 3.02 0.15
CA HIS A 79 -1.10 3.13 0.51
C HIS A 79 -0.25 3.57 -0.67
N LEU A 80 0.82 4.32 -0.38
CA LEU A 80 1.96 4.53 -1.25
C LEU A 80 2.93 3.36 -1.08
N VAL A 81 3.22 2.63 -2.15
CA VAL A 81 4.12 1.47 -2.18
C VAL A 81 5.00 1.51 -3.41
N THR A 82 6.09 0.74 -3.42
CA THR A 82 6.83 0.51 -4.67
C THR A 82 5.99 -0.30 -5.64
N ALA A 83 6.20 -0.11 -6.95
CA ALA A 83 5.53 -0.92 -7.97
C ALA A 83 5.87 -2.42 -7.83
N ALA A 84 7.11 -2.74 -7.43
CA ALA A 84 7.55 -4.10 -7.18
C ALA A 84 6.81 -4.76 -6.01
N ASP A 85 6.69 -4.07 -4.87
CA ASP A 85 5.92 -4.56 -3.71
C ASP A 85 4.45 -4.72 -4.06
N PHE A 86 3.89 -3.77 -4.80
CA PHE A 86 2.53 -3.87 -5.28
C PHE A 86 2.30 -5.15 -6.09
N ALA A 87 3.17 -5.42 -7.06
CA ALA A 87 3.09 -6.63 -7.88
C ALA A 87 3.28 -7.91 -7.04
N ALA A 88 4.21 -7.92 -6.09
CA ALA A 88 4.50 -9.07 -5.24
C ALA A 88 3.34 -9.43 -4.30
N PHE A 89 2.71 -8.43 -3.67
CA PHE A 89 1.66 -8.67 -2.68
C PHE A 89 0.24 -8.74 -3.26
N ARG A 90 0.01 -8.24 -4.48
CA ARG A 90 -1.34 -8.22 -5.06
C ARG A 90 -2.03 -9.60 -5.11
N PRO A 91 -1.37 -10.71 -5.47
CA PRO A 91 -2.01 -12.03 -5.48
C PRO A 91 -2.54 -12.47 -4.12
N VAL A 92 -1.79 -12.16 -3.05
CA VAL A 92 -2.13 -12.51 -1.66
C VAL A 92 -3.29 -11.67 -1.15
N LEU A 93 -3.33 -10.38 -1.52
CA LEU A 93 -4.38 -9.45 -1.08
C LEU A 93 -5.67 -9.58 -1.89
N ARG A 94 -5.61 -10.11 -3.12
CA ARG A 94 -6.75 -10.18 -4.05
C ARG A 94 -8.01 -10.82 -3.44
N PRO A 95 -7.98 -11.93 -2.68
CA PRO A 95 -9.20 -12.52 -2.13
C PRO A 95 -9.94 -11.61 -1.15
N VAL A 96 -9.21 -10.76 -0.42
CA VAL A 96 -9.78 -9.84 0.58
C VAL A 96 -10.20 -8.52 -0.06
N LEU A 97 -9.52 -8.10 -1.12
CA LEU A 97 -9.79 -6.83 -1.82
C LEU A 97 -10.77 -6.97 -3.00
N ALA A 98 -11.07 -8.19 -3.44
CA ALA A 98 -12.03 -8.42 -4.50
C ALA A 98 -13.42 -7.99 -4.03
N PRO A 99 -14.22 -7.35 -4.90
CA PRO A 99 -15.62 -7.13 -4.58
C PRO A 99 -16.30 -8.48 -4.32
N PRO A 100 -17.33 -8.52 -3.46
CA PRO A 100 -18.10 -9.73 -3.25
C PRO A 100 -18.56 -10.26 -4.60
N ARG A 101 -18.41 -11.58 -4.80
CA ARG A 101 -18.88 -12.23 -6.02
C ARG A 101 -20.37 -11.90 -6.15
N PRO A 102 -20.83 -11.36 -7.29
CA PRO A 102 -22.25 -11.06 -7.46
C PRO A 102 -23.04 -12.36 -7.22
N PRO A 103 -24.25 -12.26 -6.66
CA PRO A 103 -25.08 -13.45 -6.49
C PRO A 103 -25.17 -14.14 -7.84
N THR A 104 -24.77 -15.40 -7.89
CA THR A 104 -25.01 -16.21 -9.09
C THR A 104 -26.52 -16.22 -9.26
N CYS A 105 -27.02 -15.65 -10.36
CA CYS A 105 -28.39 -15.87 -10.77
C CYS A 105 -28.55 -17.38 -10.88
N ARG A 106 -29.17 -18.02 -9.88
CA ARG A 106 -29.58 -19.41 -10.04
C ARG A 106 -30.52 -19.41 -11.24
N PRO A 107 -30.32 -20.28 -12.24
CA PRO A 107 -31.32 -20.41 -13.28
C PRO A 107 -32.67 -20.65 -12.59
N GLY A 108 -33.61 -19.74 -12.83
CA GLY A 108 -34.99 -19.92 -12.36
C GLY A 108 -35.57 -21.18 -12.99
N PRO A 109 -36.60 -21.79 -12.38
CA PRO A 109 -37.28 -22.92 -13.00
C PRO A 109 -37.76 -22.53 -14.41
N ALA A 110 -37.62 -23.45 -15.37
CA ALA A 110 -37.83 -23.23 -16.81
C ALA A 110 -39.24 -22.74 -17.23
N TRP A 111 -40.17 -22.62 -16.27
CA TRP A 111 -41.60 -22.38 -16.50
C TRP A 111 -42.02 -20.90 -16.40
N VAL A 112 -41.08 -19.98 -16.16
CA VAL A 112 -41.40 -18.53 -16.06
C VAL A 112 -41.60 -17.86 -17.43
N ALA A 113 -41.36 -18.56 -18.54
CA ALA A 113 -41.43 -18.00 -19.90
C ALA A 113 -42.79 -18.17 -20.62
N SER A 114 -43.86 -18.54 -19.91
CA SER A 114 -45.19 -18.73 -20.51
C SER A 114 -46.25 -17.92 -19.77
N GLY A 115 -46.34 -16.62 -20.08
CA GLY A 115 -47.52 -15.79 -19.86
C GLY A 115 -48.27 -15.59 -21.19
N PRO A 116 -49.62 -15.48 -21.20
CA PRO A 116 -50.41 -15.54 -22.41
C PRO A 116 -50.28 -14.26 -23.26
N SER A 117 -50.38 -14.45 -24.58
CA SER A 117 -50.42 -13.43 -25.63
C SER A 117 -51.60 -12.47 -25.53
#